data_AF-A0AA43CY67-F1
#
_entry.id   AF-A0AA43CY67-F1
#
_cell.length_a   1.000
_cell.length_b   1.000
_cell.length_c   1.000
_cell.angle_alpha   90.00
_cell.angle_beta   90.00
_cell.angle_gamma   90.00
#
_symmetry.space_group_name_H-M   'P 1'
#
loop_
_entity.id
_entity.type
_entity.pdbx_description
1 polymer ?
#
loop_
_entity_poly.entity_id
_entity_poly.type
_entity_poly.pdbx_seq_one_letter_code
_entity_poly.pdbx_strand_id
1 'polypeptide(L)'
;MSILADGTQELHSYLFKVRDSISDNTTNLAAIKAALVELLVYLCSQEGRTADNCTTADTFFRLHADYGFNWIHLPEELQLILEDIGGQLHDTLEHPDTATNFESTPEQLLTRIHCLSF
;
A
#
# COMPACT_ATOMS: atom_id res chain seq x y z
N MET A 1 -5.28 -10.68 -28.44
CA MET A 1 -4.02 -10.60 -27.68
C MET A 1 -4.10 -9.34 -26.84
N SER A 2 -4.49 -9.48 -25.57
CA SER A 2 -4.50 -8.34 -24.65
C SER A 2 -3.19 -8.37 -23.90
N ILE A 3 -2.27 -7.49 -24.27
CA ILE A 3 -1.06 -7.20 -23.51
C ILE A 3 -1.51 -6.24 -22.41
N LEU A 4 -2.11 -6.77 -21.36
CA LEU A 4 -2.22 -6.04 -20.11
C LEU A 4 -1.06 -6.54 -19.26
N ALA A 5 -0.23 -5.59 -18.83
CA ALA A 5 1.04 -5.81 -18.17
C ALA A 5 0.90 -6.78 -16.99
N ASP A 6 1.81 -7.77 -16.92
CA ASP A 6 1.88 -8.74 -15.82
C ASP A 6 1.94 -8.05 -14.43
N GLY A 7 2.41 -6.79 -14.37
CA GLY A 7 2.54 -6.00 -13.14
C GLY A 7 1.22 -5.72 -12.40
N THR A 8 0.08 -5.65 -13.10
CA THR A 8 -1.23 -5.45 -12.44
C THR A 8 -1.70 -6.71 -11.71
N GLN A 9 -1.37 -7.90 -12.23
CA GLN A 9 -1.76 -9.16 -11.61
C GLN A 9 -0.94 -9.45 -10.34
N GLU A 10 0.36 -9.15 -10.36
CA GLU A 10 1.21 -9.31 -9.18
C GLU A 10 0.82 -8.31 -8.08
N LEU A 11 0.59 -7.04 -8.44
CA LEU A 11 0.13 -6.00 -7.52
C LEU A 11 -1.13 -6.43 -6.76
N HIS A 12 -2.14 -6.93 -7.47
CA HIS A 12 -3.39 -7.38 -6.86
C HIS A 12 -3.16 -8.45 -5.78
N SER A 13 -2.20 -9.34 -5.97
CA SER A 13 -1.89 -10.39 -4.98
C SER A 13 -1.40 -9.78 -3.66
N TYR A 14 -0.56 -8.75 -3.72
CA TYR A 14 -0.12 -8.01 -2.53
C TYR A 14 -1.25 -7.18 -1.89
N LEU A 15 -2.06 -6.49 -2.69
CA LEU A 15 -3.20 -5.69 -2.20
C LEU A 15 -4.23 -6.54 -1.46
N PHE A 16 -4.62 -7.68 -2.04
CA PHE A 16 -5.57 -8.58 -1.40
C PHE A 16 -4.99 -9.27 -0.17
N LYS A 17 -3.68 -9.55 -0.14
CA LYS A 17 -3.02 -10.05 1.06
C LYS A 17 -3.10 -9.04 2.22
N VAL A 18 -2.90 -7.75 1.95
CA VAL A 18 -3.08 -6.70 2.97
C VAL A 18 -4.53 -6.64 3.45
N ARG A 19 -5.50 -6.59 2.52
CA ARG A 19 -6.94 -6.61 2.85
C ARG A 19 -7.29 -7.77 3.76
N ASP A 20 -6.92 -8.98 3.36
CA ASP A 20 -7.29 -10.21 4.07
C ASP A 20 -6.66 -10.23 5.48
N SER A 21 -5.41 -9.77 5.62
CA SER A 21 -4.75 -9.64 6.93
C SER A 21 -5.43 -8.66 7.89
N ILE A 22 -6.14 -7.65 7.36
CA ILE A 22 -6.91 -6.68 8.16
C ILE A 22 -8.31 -7.22 8.48
N SER A 23 -8.93 -7.95 7.56
CA SER A 23 -10.33 -8.43 7.67
C SER A 23 -10.52 -9.66 8.55
N ASP A 24 -9.46 -10.40 8.90
CA ASP A 24 -9.52 -11.71 9.57
C ASP A 24 -10.00 -11.68 11.05
N ASN A 25 -10.58 -10.58 11.55
CA ASN A 25 -11.18 -10.36 12.89
C ASN A 25 -10.28 -10.69 14.11
N THR A 26 -9.09 -11.23 13.88
CA THR A 26 -8.04 -11.45 14.85
C THR A 26 -6.92 -10.49 14.48
N THR A 27 -6.84 -9.37 15.18
CA THR A 27 -5.83 -8.33 14.90
C THR A 27 -4.43 -8.91 15.09
N ASN A 28 -3.81 -9.32 13.98
CA ASN A 28 -2.44 -9.81 13.94
C ASN A 28 -1.56 -8.72 13.31
N LEU A 29 -1.09 -7.80 14.15
CA LEU A 29 -0.29 -6.65 13.72
C LEU A 29 0.98 -7.07 12.97
N ALA A 30 1.59 -8.18 13.36
CA ALA A 30 2.76 -8.72 12.69
C ALA A 30 2.43 -9.20 11.27
N ALA A 31 1.28 -9.86 11.06
CA ALA A 31 0.84 -10.28 9.73
C ALA A 31 0.48 -9.09 8.83
N ILE A 32 -0.22 -8.09 9.37
CA ILE A 32 -0.56 -6.85 8.64
C ILE A 32 0.73 -6.12 8.24
N LYS A 33 1.66 -5.95 9.18
CA LYS A 33 2.97 -5.36 8.92
C LYS A 33 3.73 -6.11 7.83
N ALA A 34 3.77 -7.44 7.90
CA ALA A 34 4.45 -8.26 6.90
C ALA A 34 3.81 -8.10 5.51
N ALA A 35 2.49 -8.12 5.41
CA ALA A 35 1.77 -7.92 4.15
C ALA A 35 2.04 -6.52 3.54
N LEU A 36 2.03 -5.48 4.37
CA LEU A 36 2.36 -4.12 3.93
C LEU A 36 3.80 -3.99 3.47
N VAL A 37 4.75 -4.61 4.18
CA VAL A 37 6.17 -4.64 3.78
C VAL A 37 6.32 -5.30 2.41
N GLU A 38 5.67 -6.44 2.17
CA GLU A 38 5.72 -7.11 0.86
C GLU A 38 5.17 -6.23 -0.28
N LEU A 39 4.01 -5.59 -0.07
CA LEU A 39 3.44 -4.64 -1.01
C LEU A 39 4.41 -3.49 -1.32
N LEU A 40 4.97 -2.86 -0.29
CA LEU A 40 5.84 -1.70 -0.43
C LEU A 40 7.19 -2.06 -1.04
N VAL A 41 7.74 -3.24 -0.74
CA VAL A 41 8.94 -3.78 -1.41
C VAL A 41 8.68 -3.97 -2.90
N TYR A 42 7.52 -4.52 -3.29
CA TYR A 42 7.15 -4.61 -4.68
C TYR A 42 7.05 -3.21 -5.33
N LEU A 43 6.37 -2.26 -4.69
CA LEU A 43 6.26 -0.88 -5.21
C LEU A 43 7.59 -0.11 -5.26
N CYS A 44 8.62 -0.54 -4.53
CA CYS A 44 10.00 -0.03 -4.64
C CYS A 44 10.81 -0.70 -5.77
N SER A 45 10.39 -1.87 -6.25
CA SER A 45 11.11 -2.64 -7.28
C SER A 45 11.03 -1.98 -8.66
N GLN A 46 11.92 -2.38 -9.57
CA GLN A 46 11.91 -1.86 -10.94
C GLN A 46 10.60 -2.22 -11.66
N GLU A 47 10.05 -3.40 -11.40
CA GLU A 47 8.83 -3.92 -11.99
C GLU A 47 7.57 -3.29 -11.38
N GLY A 48 7.60 -3.06 -10.05
CA GLY A 48 6.43 -2.55 -9.33
C GLY A 48 6.33 -1.03 -9.30
N ARG A 49 7.44 -0.29 -9.41
CA ARG A 49 7.46 1.18 -9.37
C ARG A 49 7.02 1.81 -10.69
N THR A 50 5.75 1.63 -11.03
CA THR A 50 5.11 2.21 -12.21
C THR A 50 3.96 3.13 -11.82
N ALA A 51 3.60 4.06 -12.69
CA ALA A 51 2.53 5.03 -12.42
C ALA A 51 1.18 4.32 -12.27
N ASP A 52 0.94 3.31 -13.11
CA ASP A 52 -0.25 2.48 -13.06
C ASP A 52 -0.37 1.73 -11.72
N ASN A 53 0.74 1.12 -11.26
CA ASN A 53 0.71 0.37 -10.00
C ASN A 53 0.52 1.28 -8.79
N CYS A 54 1.22 2.42 -8.74
CA CYS A 54 1.07 3.39 -7.66
C CYS A 54 -0.36 3.94 -7.62
N THR A 55 -0.94 4.28 -8.77
CA THR A 55 -2.33 4.76 -8.88
C THR A 55 -3.35 3.68 -8.51
N THR A 56 -3.11 2.43 -8.89
CA THR A 56 -3.99 1.30 -8.57
C THR A 56 -3.96 1.01 -7.07
N ALA A 57 -2.78 0.97 -6.46
CA ALA A 57 -2.63 0.78 -5.02
C ALA A 57 -3.30 1.93 -4.24
N ASP A 58 -3.00 3.17 -4.61
CA ASP A 58 -3.65 4.35 -4.02
C ASP A 58 -5.17 4.22 -4.05
N THR A 59 -5.74 4.00 -5.23
CA THR A 59 -7.19 3.86 -5.42
C THR A 59 -7.77 2.73 -4.57
N PHE A 60 -7.07 1.60 -4.46
CA PHE A 60 -7.50 0.46 -3.65
C PHE A 60 -7.62 0.82 -2.16
N PHE A 61 -6.65 1.53 -1.60
CA PHE A 61 -6.71 1.97 -0.19
C PHE A 61 -7.66 3.15 0.00
N ARG A 62 -7.74 4.09 -0.95
CA ARG A 62 -8.71 5.19 -0.91
C ARG A 62 -10.15 4.69 -0.87
N LEU A 63 -10.44 3.60 -1.59
CA LEU A 63 -11.77 2.98 -1.67
C LEU A 63 -11.88 1.73 -0.78
N HIS A 64 -11.12 1.63 0.29
CA HIS A 64 -11.06 0.43 1.15
C HIS A 64 -12.45 -0.10 1.58
N ALA A 65 -13.40 0.81 1.83
CA ALA A 65 -14.78 0.46 2.19
C ALA A 65 -15.51 -0.30 1.07
N ASP A 66 -15.30 0.08 -0.20
CA ASP A 66 -15.89 -0.59 -1.37
C ASP A 66 -15.30 -1.99 -1.58
N TYR A 67 -14.06 -2.20 -1.12
CA TYR A 67 -13.38 -3.49 -1.07
C TYR A 67 -13.69 -4.30 0.19
N GLY A 68 -14.57 -3.79 1.06
CA GLY A 68 -15.10 -4.51 2.22
C GLY A 68 -14.15 -4.61 3.41
N PHE A 69 -13.17 -3.72 3.54
CA PHE A 69 -12.26 -3.70 4.69
C PHE A 69 -12.08 -2.30 5.28
N ASN A 70 -11.71 -2.25 6.56
CA ASN A 70 -11.47 -1.00 7.28
C ASN A 70 -10.47 -1.24 8.41
N TRP A 71 -9.67 -0.22 8.74
CA TRP A 71 -8.57 -0.28 9.69
C TRP A 71 -8.74 0.66 10.89
N ILE A 72 -9.92 1.25 11.12
CA ILE A 72 -10.19 2.13 12.27
C ILE A 72 -9.85 1.53 13.65
N HIS A 73 -9.72 0.20 13.72
CA HIS A 73 -9.41 -0.55 14.93
C HIS A 73 -7.90 -0.82 15.11
N LEU A 74 -7.07 -0.51 14.11
CA LEU A 74 -5.62 -0.71 14.17
C LEU A 74 -4.94 0.41 14.99
N PRO A 75 -3.69 0.23 15.44
CA PRO A 75 -2.88 1.32 15.97
C PRO A 75 -2.80 2.51 15.00
N GLU A 76 -2.85 3.73 15.55
CA GLU A 76 -2.87 4.99 14.79
C GLU A 76 -1.74 5.06 13.75
N GLU A 77 -0.53 4.63 14.12
CA GLU A 77 0.64 4.63 13.24
C GLU A 77 0.44 3.78 11.97
N LEU A 78 -0.30 2.66 12.07
CA LEU A 78 -0.67 1.86 10.90
C LEU A 78 -1.77 2.51 10.08
N GLN A 79 -2.75 3.13 10.76
CA GLN A 79 -3.82 3.86 10.07
C GLN A 79 -3.23 4.96 9.19
N LEU A 80 -2.30 5.75 9.72
CA LEU A 80 -1.63 6.82 8.98
C LEU A 80 -0.88 6.31 7.74
N ILE A 81 -0.18 5.17 7.84
CA ILE A 81 0.49 4.58 6.67
C ILE A 81 -0.53 4.16 5.61
N LEU A 82 -1.63 3.51 6.01
CA LEU A 82 -2.69 3.08 5.10
C LEU A 82 -3.40 4.28 4.44
N GLU A 83 -3.60 5.36 5.20
CA GLU A 83 -4.15 6.63 4.71
C GLU A 83 -3.21 7.29 3.69
N ASP A 84 -1.91 7.36 3.97
CA ASP A 84 -0.93 7.98 3.06
C ASP A 84 -0.75 7.17 1.77
N ILE A 85 -0.87 5.84 1.84
CA ILE A 85 -0.95 5.01 0.63
C ILE A 85 -2.16 5.41 -0.23
N GLY A 86 -3.34 5.57 0.38
CA GLY A 86 -4.58 5.97 -0.33
C GLY A 86 -4.70 7.47 -0.64
N GLY A 87 -3.72 8.27 -0.22
CA GLY A 87 -3.70 9.71 -0.36
C GLY A 87 -2.85 10.17 -1.53
N GLN A 88 -1.54 9.88 -1.46
CA GLN A 88 -0.53 10.53 -2.30
C GLN A 88 0.43 9.57 -3.03
N LEU A 89 0.21 8.26 -2.94
CA LEU A 89 1.11 7.29 -3.58
C LEU A 89 1.10 7.43 -5.10
N HIS A 90 -0.04 7.78 -5.72
CA HIS A 90 -0.16 7.99 -7.17
C HIS A 90 0.78 9.06 -7.74
N ASP A 91 1.18 10.05 -6.92
CA ASP A 91 2.06 11.14 -7.33
C ASP A 91 3.55 10.76 -7.40
N THR A 92 3.93 9.55 -6.96
CA THR A 92 5.33 9.10 -6.84
C THR A 92 6.18 9.34 -8.10
N LEU A 93 5.58 9.27 -9.28
CA LEU A 93 6.29 9.41 -10.56
C LEU A 93 5.95 10.69 -11.31
N GLU A 94 4.69 11.15 -11.27
CA GLU A 94 4.25 12.35 -12.00
C GLU A 94 4.54 13.63 -11.22
N HIS A 95 4.42 13.61 -9.89
CA HIS A 95 4.66 14.75 -9.00
C HIS A 95 5.47 14.31 -7.75
N PRO A 96 6.72 13.85 -7.93
CA PRO A 96 7.51 13.25 -6.86
C PRO A 96 7.75 14.18 -5.66
N ASP A 97 7.81 15.50 -5.89
CA ASP A 97 7.93 16.48 -4.82
C ASP A 97 6.70 16.48 -3.90
N THR A 98 5.50 16.32 -4.47
CA THR A 98 4.26 16.20 -3.70
C THR A 98 4.29 14.94 -2.84
N ALA A 99 4.50 13.76 -3.45
CA ALA A 99 4.59 12.49 -2.72
C ALA A 99 5.66 12.52 -1.63
N THR A 100 6.80 13.18 -1.89
CA THR A 100 7.90 13.32 -0.90
C THR A 100 7.50 14.20 0.28
N ASN A 101 6.81 15.32 0.03
CA ASN A 101 6.38 16.25 1.07
C ASN A 101 5.34 15.64 2.04
N PHE A 102 4.54 14.70 1.55
CA PHE A 102 3.59 13.93 2.36
C PHE A 102 4.18 12.60 2.89
N GLU A 103 5.47 12.36 2.69
CA GLU A 103 6.16 11.13 3.10
C GLU A 103 5.49 9.85 2.59
N SER A 104 4.95 9.89 1.37
CA SER A 104 4.12 8.85 0.76
C SER A 104 4.76 8.17 -0.44
N THR A 105 6.04 8.42 -0.73
CA THR A 105 6.76 7.57 -1.71
C THR A 105 6.87 6.14 -1.18
N PRO A 106 6.96 5.11 -2.06
CA PRO A 106 7.11 3.72 -1.63
C PRO A 106 8.24 3.53 -0.61
N GLU A 107 9.39 4.18 -0.81
CA GLU A 107 10.54 4.07 0.09
C GLU A 107 10.31 4.71 1.46
N GLN A 108 9.65 5.87 1.51
CA GLN A 108 9.32 6.55 2.76
C GLN A 108 8.32 5.72 3.56
N LEU A 109 7.27 5.22 2.91
CA LEU A 109 6.28 4.32 3.52
C LEU A 109 6.93 3.01 4.00
N LEU A 110 7.83 2.43 3.20
CA LEU A 110 8.58 1.22 3.58
C LEU A 110 9.48 1.46 4.79
N THR A 111 10.13 2.61 4.86
CA THR A 111 10.95 3.00 6.01
C THR A 111 10.06 3.15 7.26
N ARG A 112 8.92 3.84 7.14
CA ARG A 112 7.97 4.05 8.22
C ARG A 112 7.43 2.73 8.79
N ILE A 113 6.97 1.82 7.92
CA ILE A 113 6.44 0.51 8.37
C ILE A 113 7.51 -0.31 9.10
N HIS A 114 8.78 -0.21 8.69
CA HIS A 114 9.88 -0.91 9.37
C HIS A 114 10.16 -0.37 10.78
N CYS A 115 10.02 0.94 11.00
CA CYS A 115 10.24 1.59 12.29
C CYS A 115 9.21 1.22 13.37
N LEU A 116 8.07 0.65 13.00
CA LEU A 116 7.02 0.33 13.95
C LEU A 116 7.39 -0.87 14.83
N SER A 117 7.16 -0.77 16.14
CA SER A 117 7.47 -1.81 17.12
C SER A 117 6.19 -2.46 17.65
N PHE A 118 5.75 -3.55 17.04
CA PHE A 118 4.68 -4.40 17.55
C PHE A 118 4.99 -5.86 17.28
#